data_AF-A0A850V4P2-F1
#
_entry.id   AF-A0A850V4P2-F1
#
_cell.length_a   1.000
_cell.length_b   1.000
_cell.length_c   1.000
_cell.angle_alpha   90.00
_cell.angle_beta   90.00
_cell.angle_gamma   90.00
#
_symmetry.space_group_name_H-M   'P 1'
#
loop_
_entity.id
_entity.type
_entity.pdbx_description
1 polymer ?
#
loop_
_entity_poly.entity_id
_entity_poly.type
_entity_poly.pdbx_seq_one_letter_code
_entity_poly.pdbx_strand_id
1 'polypeptide(L)'
;ARGEVAGIASEEEDEIVIFDGERAENAKYVVLMDPLDGSSNIDVNVSVGTIFSIYRRITPVGTPVTEEDFLQPGSAQVAAGYVVYGSSTMLVYTTGYGVHAFTYDPSLGVFCLSHEKVR
;
A
#
# COMPACT_ATOMS: atom_id res chain seq x y z
N ALA A 1 -2.21 -11.20 6.95
CA ALA A 1 -2.19 -9.80 7.46
C ALA A 1 -2.15 -9.78 8.99
N ARG A 2 -1.57 -8.75 9.63
CA ARG A 2 -1.48 -8.62 11.11
C ARG A 2 -2.84 -8.35 11.81
N GLY A 3 -3.97 -8.63 11.17
CA GLY A 3 -5.32 -8.38 11.69
C GLY A 3 -5.85 -6.96 11.53
N GLU A 4 -5.13 -6.09 10.82
CA GLU A 4 -5.53 -4.67 10.63
C GLU A 4 -6.18 -4.40 9.26
N VAL A 5 -6.03 -5.33 8.31
CA VAL A 5 -6.56 -5.23 6.95
C VAL A 5 -7.59 -6.34 6.75
N ALA A 6 -8.77 -5.99 6.23
CA ALA A 6 -9.88 -6.89 6.00
C ALA A 6 -9.82 -7.57 4.62
N GLY A 7 -9.23 -6.90 3.63
CA GLY A 7 -9.03 -7.42 2.30
C GLY A 7 -8.14 -6.50 1.47
N ILE A 8 -7.74 -6.99 0.30
CA ILE A 8 -6.92 -6.26 -0.66
C ILE A 8 -7.51 -6.30 -2.07
N ALA A 9 -7.21 -5.28 -2.87
CA ALA A 9 -7.33 -5.33 -4.33
C ALA A 9 -5.93 -5.15 -4.93
N SER A 10 -5.62 -5.88 -5.99
CA SER A 10 -4.30 -5.91 -6.61
C SER A 10 -4.44 -5.74 -8.12
N GLU A 11 -3.50 -5.07 -8.78
CA GLU A 11 -3.43 -5.05 -10.25
C GLU A 11 -3.37 -6.47 -10.84
N GLU A 12 -2.72 -7.39 -10.14
CA GLU A 12 -2.47 -8.77 -10.59
C GLU A 12 -3.64 -9.74 -10.32
N GLU A 13 -4.73 -9.28 -9.71
CA GLU A 13 -5.89 -10.11 -9.36
C GLU A 13 -7.17 -9.50 -9.96
N ASP A 14 -7.96 -10.31 -10.67
CA ASP A 14 -9.22 -9.84 -11.30
C ASP A 14 -10.27 -9.44 -10.26
N GLU A 15 -10.25 -10.09 -9.09
CA GLU A 15 -11.25 -9.96 -8.02
C GLU A 15 -10.61 -9.51 -6.71
N ILE A 16 -11.42 -8.90 -5.83
CA ILE A 16 -10.93 -8.54 -4.49
C ILE A 16 -10.60 -9.77 -3.66
N VAL A 17 -9.50 -9.71 -2.92
CA VAL A 17 -9.08 -10.78 -2.00
C VAL A 17 -9.54 -10.42 -0.59
N ILE A 18 -10.55 -11.14 -0.12
CA ILE A 18 -11.06 -11.00 1.26
C ILE A 18 -10.22 -11.91 2.16
N PHE A 19 -9.71 -11.37 3.27
CA PHE A 19 -9.00 -12.18 4.25
C PHE A 19 -9.99 -12.89 5.18
N ASP A 20 -9.73 -14.16 5.44
CA ASP A 20 -10.58 -14.97 6.31
C ASP A 20 -10.27 -14.79 7.80
N GLY A 21 -11.30 -14.99 8.61
CA GLY A 21 -11.22 -15.13 10.06
C GLY A 21 -11.58 -13.86 10.84
N GLU A 22 -11.90 -14.07 12.12
CA GLU A 22 -12.42 -13.03 13.03
C GLU A 22 -11.55 -11.76 13.07
N ARG A 23 -10.22 -11.89 12.93
CA ARG A 23 -9.32 -10.73 12.91
C ARG A 23 -9.49 -9.88 11.65
N ALA A 24 -9.71 -10.51 10.50
CA ALA A 24 -9.93 -9.79 9.25
C ALA A 24 -11.33 -9.16 9.20
N GLU A 25 -12.35 -9.85 9.73
CA GLU A 25 -13.71 -9.27 9.85
C GLU A 25 -13.73 -8.03 10.75
N ASN A 26 -12.93 -8.04 11.82
CA ASN A 26 -12.77 -6.91 12.74
C ASN A 26 -11.78 -5.84 12.28
N ALA A 27 -11.10 -6.07 11.15
CA ALA A 27 -10.20 -5.08 10.59
C ALA A 27 -10.98 -3.90 9.98
N LYS A 28 -10.34 -2.73 10.00
CA LYS A 28 -10.95 -1.44 9.64
C LYS A 28 -10.43 -0.87 8.33
N TYR A 29 -9.40 -1.48 7.76
CA TYR A 29 -8.73 -0.98 6.57
C TYR A 29 -8.85 -1.98 5.42
N VAL A 30 -8.85 -1.42 4.22
CA VAL A 30 -8.65 -2.14 2.96
C VAL A 30 -7.46 -1.51 2.24
N VAL A 31 -6.74 -2.33 1.47
CA VAL A 31 -5.53 -1.89 0.76
C VAL A 31 -5.67 -2.19 -0.71
N LEU A 32 -5.42 -1.20 -1.55
CA LEU A 32 -5.24 -1.39 -2.99
C LEU A 32 -3.75 -1.32 -3.29
N MET A 33 -3.25 -2.16 -4.18
CA MET A 33 -1.84 -2.16 -4.54
C MET A 33 -1.61 -2.44 -6.02
N ASP A 34 -0.53 -1.84 -6.52
CA ASP A 34 0.20 -2.32 -7.69
C ASP A 34 1.48 -2.95 -7.12
N PRO A 35 1.59 -4.30 -7.12
CA PRO A 35 2.71 -4.98 -6.50
C PRO A 35 4.02 -4.70 -7.22
N LEU A 36 4.00 -4.43 -8.53
CA LEU A 36 5.20 -4.31 -9.36
C LEU A 36 5.01 -3.35 -10.54
N ASP A 37 4.91 -2.06 -10.23
CA ASP A 37 4.85 -0.99 -11.23
C ASP A 37 6.09 -1.00 -12.11
N GLY A 38 5.86 -0.90 -13.41
CA GLY A 38 6.91 -0.94 -14.41
C GLY A 38 7.56 -2.32 -14.54
N SER A 39 6.85 -3.42 -14.29
CA SER A 39 7.36 -4.80 -14.43
C SER A 39 8.08 -5.08 -15.77
N SER A 40 7.66 -4.43 -16.87
CA SER A 40 8.35 -4.49 -18.18
C SER A 40 9.80 -3.97 -18.19
N ASN A 41 10.19 -3.17 -17.18
CA ASN A 41 11.52 -2.59 -17.03
C ASN A 41 12.52 -3.52 -16.31
N ILE A 42 12.05 -4.66 -15.79
CA ILE A 42 12.89 -5.62 -15.06
C ILE A 42 14.03 -6.13 -15.95
N ASP A 43 13.73 -6.49 -17.19
CA ASP A 43 14.70 -7.11 -18.11
C ASP A 43 15.81 -6.15 -18.56
N VAL A 44 15.57 -4.84 -18.46
CA VAL A 44 16.52 -3.80 -18.88
C VAL A 44 17.19 -3.10 -17.70
N ASN A 45 17.01 -3.61 -16.47
CA ASN A 45 17.59 -3.07 -15.23
C ASN A 45 17.27 -1.58 -15.02
N VAL A 46 16.05 -1.19 -15.38
CA VAL A 46 15.50 0.14 -15.11
C VAL A 46 14.71 0.09 -13.79
N SER A 47 14.50 1.24 -13.16
CA SER A 47 13.82 1.30 -11.87
C SER A 47 12.38 0.79 -11.98
N VAL A 48 11.96 0.02 -10.98
CA VAL A 48 10.61 -0.51 -10.80
C VAL A 48 10.07 -0.08 -9.44
N GLY A 49 8.78 -0.29 -9.19
CA GLY A 49 8.17 0.15 -7.94
C GLY A 49 7.08 -0.76 -7.42
N THR A 50 6.57 -0.44 -6.24
CA THR A 50 5.34 -0.99 -5.67
C THR A 50 4.52 0.22 -5.23
N ILE A 51 3.24 0.28 -5.57
CA ILE A 51 2.34 1.35 -5.15
C ILE A 51 1.31 0.77 -4.19
N PHE A 52 0.97 1.50 -3.15
CA PHE A 52 -0.11 1.12 -2.24
C PHE A 52 -0.99 2.31 -1.88
N SER A 53 -2.27 2.00 -1.70
CA SER A 53 -3.30 2.94 -1.27
C SER A 53 -4.10 2.29 -0.15
N ILE A 54 -4.34 3.03 0.93
CA ILE A 54 -5.02 2.54 2.12
C ILE A 54 -6.29 3.36 2.32
N TYR A 55 -7.41 2.66 2.41
CA TYR A 55 -8.70 3.24 2.78
C TYR A 55 -9.19 2.65 4.08
N ARG A 56 -10.03 3.43 4.76
CA ARG A 56 -10.89 2.88 5.80
C ARG A 56 -12.11 2.24 5.12
N ARG A 57 -12.50 1.05 5.57
CA ARG A 57 -13.71 0.38 5.05
C ARG A 57 -14.97 1.22 5.33
N ILE A 58 -15.94 1.15 4.42
CA ILE A 58 -17.28 1.74 4.56
C ILE A 58 -18.28 0.71 5.09
N THR A 59 -18.08 -0.57 4.79
CA THR A 59 -18.89 -1.66 5.33
C THR A 59 -18.71 -1.75 6.86
N PRO A 60 -19.74 -2.16 7.61
CA PRO A 60 -19.65 -2.29 9.05
C PRO A 60 -18.54 -3.25 9.49
N VAL A 61 -17.80 -2.89 10.55
CA VAL A 61 -16.82 -3.80 11.16
C VAL A 61 -17.54 -5.04 11.70
N GLY A 62 -16.93 -6.21 11.52
CA GLY A 62 -17.53 -7.51 11.86
C GLY A 62 -18.33 -8.14 10.71
N THR A 63 -18.42 -7.48 9.55
CA THR A 63 -18.90 -8.10 8.31
C THR A 63 -17.74 -8.31 7.33
N PRO A 64 -17.90 -9.14 6.29
CA PRO A 64 -17.00 -9.16 5.15
C PRO A 64 -16.97 -7.79 4.45
N VAL A 65 -15.84 -7.44 3.85
CA VAL A 65 -15.73 -6.28 2.94
C VAL A 65 -16.35 -6.62 1.59
N THR A 66 -16.78 -5.60 0.85
CA THR A 66 -17.33 -5.72 -0.50
C THR A 66 -16.54 -4.85 -1.47
N GLU A 67 -16.78 -4.98 -2.78
CA GLU A 67 -16.14 -4.12 -3.79
C GLU A 67 -16.35 -2.63 -3.52
N GLU A 68 -17.49 -2.23 -2.92
CA GLU A 68 -17.74 -0.82 -2.59
C GLU A 68 -16.70 -0.25 -1.61
N ASP A 69 -16.08 -1.08 -0.76
CA ASP A 69 -14.98 -0.66 0.10
C ASP A 69 -13.72 -0.25 -0.69
N PHE A 70 -13.54 -0.78 -1.90
CA PHE A 70 -12.39 -0.53 -2.76
C PHE A 70 -12.66 0.54 -3.84
N LEU A 71 -13.93 0.82 -4.15
CA LEU A 71 -14.37 1.79 -5.17
C LEU A 71 -14.61 3.21 -4.60
N GLN A 72 -13.91 3.57 -3.52
CA GLN A 72 -14.00 4.89 -2.89
C GLN A 72 -13.26 5.96 -3.71
N PRO A 73 -13.69 7.24 -3.65
CA PRO A 73 -12.96 8.32 -4.32
C PRO A 73 -11.57 8.51 -3.72
N GLY A 74 -10.58 8.87 -4.54
CA GLY A 74 -9.20 9.07 -4.10
C GLY A 74 -9.01 10.08 -2.96
N SER A 75 -9.94 11.01 -2.75
CA SER A 75 -9.94 11.94 -1.61
C SER A 75 -10.24 11.28 -0.26
N ALA A 76 -10.73 10.04 -0.24
CA ALA A 76 -11.00 9.25 0.96
C ALA A 76 -9.80 8.40 1.43
N GLN A 77 -8.67 8.43 0.71
CA GLN A 77 -7.45 7.73 1.12
C GLN A 77 -6.98 8.23 2.49
N VAL A 78 -6.69 7.30 3.40
CA VAL A 78 -6.14 7.61 4.72
C VAL A 78 -4.61 7.56 4.73
N ALA A 79 -4.04 6.80 3.80
CA ALA A 79 -2.61 6.78 3.51
C ALA A 79 -2.38 6.32 2.08
N ALA A 80 -1.29 6.76 1.49
CA ALA A 80 -0.82 6.26 0.20
C ALA A 80 0.70 6.38 0.14
N GLY A 81 1.31 5.55 -0.69
CA GLY A 81 2.75 5.60 -0.89
C GLY A 81 3.21 4.68 -1.99
N TYR A 82 4.51 4.73 -2.22
CA TYR A 82 5.18 3.84 -3.14
C TYR A 82 6.55 3.46 -2.58
N VAL A 83 7.04 2.31 -3.04
CA VAL A 83 8.42 1.88 -2.90
C VAL A 83 9.04 1.97 -4.27
N VAL A 84 10.22 2.58 -4.38
CA VAL A 84 11.00 2.59 -5.62
C VAL A 84 12.25 1.73 -5.42
N TYR A 85 12.46 0.81 -6.36
CA TYR A 85 13.61 -0.08 -6.43
C TYR A 85 14.52 0.41 -7.56
N GLY A 86 15.33 1.41 -7.25
CA GLY A 86 16.30 1.99 -8.19
C GLY A 86 17.74 1.69 -7.79
N SER A 87 18.62 2.69 -7.95
CA SER A 87 20.00 2.62 -7.43
C SER A 87 20.06 2.48 -5.89
N SER A 88 18.99 2.89 -5.22
CA SER A 88 18.71 2.58 -3.82
C SER A 88 17.22 2.30 -3.66
N THR A 89 16.86 1.49 -2.67
CA THR A 89 15.45 1.25 -2.34
C THR A 89 14.94 2.36 -1.44
N MET A 90 13.85 3.01 -1.84
CA MET A 90 13.23 4.07 -1.04
C MET A 90 11.74 3.80 -0.84
N LEU A 91 11.24 4.08 0.36
CA LEU A 91 9.83 4.08 0.71
C LEU A 91 9.37 5.52 0.89
N VAL A 92 8.35 5.92 0.15
CA VAL A 92 7.77 7.26 0.20
C VAL A 92 6.29 7.13 0.52
N TYR A 93 5.80 7.83 1.53
CA TYR A 93 4.37 7.79 1.86
C TYR A 93 3.87 9.08 2.49
N THR A 94 2.54 9.20 2.51
CA THR A 94 1.79 10.28 3.17
C THR A 94 0.55 9.73 3.87
N THR A 95 0.12 10.44 4.92
CA THR A 95 -1.16 10.26 5.62
C THR A 95 -2.00 11.54 5.60
N GLY A 96 -1.69 12.47 4.68
CA GLY A 96 -2.32 13.78 4.56
C GLY A 96 -1.55 14.93 5.23
N TYR A 97 -0.47 14.65 5.97
CA TYR A 97 0.33 15.64 6.70
C TYR A 97 1.75 15.81 6.15
N GLY A 98 1.85 15.95 4.82
CA GLY A 98 3.12 16.02 4.11
C GLY A 98 3.58 14.65 3.59
N VAL A 99 4.64 14.68 2.78
CA VAL A 99 5.23 13.49 2.16
C VAL A 99 6.59 13.22 2.79
N HIS A 100 6.84 11.98 3.19
CA HIS A 100 8.08 11.56 3.85
C HIS A 100 8.75 10.47 3.02
N ALA A 101 10.07 10.58 2.85
CA ALA A 101 10.88 9.61 2.14
C ALA A 101 11.90 8.96 3.08
N PHE A 102 12.00 7.64 2.98
CA PHE A 102 12.91 6.81 3.73
C PHE A 102 13.78 6.02 2.77
N THR A 103 15.07 5.94 3.04
CA THR A 103 16.01 5.15 2.24
C THR A 103 16.38 3.88 3.00
N TYR A 104 16.33 2.74 2.33
CA TYR A 104 16.69 1.45 2.88
C TYR A 104 18.21 1.32 3.01
N ASP A 105 18.68 1.00 4.21
CA ASP A 105 20.07 0.58 4.45
C ASP A 105 20.14 -0.96 4.44
N PRO A 106 20.72 -1.57 3.39
CA PRO A 106 20.80 -3.03 3.29
C PRO A 106 21.76 -3.66 4.31
N SER A 107 22.67 -2.89 4.89
CA SER A 107 23.62 -3.38 5.91
C SER A 107 22.93 -3.53 7.27
N LEU A 108 21.93 -2.69 7.54
CA LEU A 108 21.17 -2.68 8.79
C LEU A 108 19.81 -3.35 8.68
N GLY A 109 19.26 -3.47 7.47
CA GLY A 109 17.92 -4.03 7.22
C GLY A 109 16.78 -3.09 7.64
N VAL A 110 16.99 -1.77 7.58
CA VAL A 110 16.02 -0.76 8.05
C VAL A 110 15.84 0.38 7.05
N PHE A 111 14.66 1.00 7.08
CA PHE A 111 14.38 2.24 6.36
C PHE A 111 14.68 3.44 7.27
N CYS A 112 15.63 4.28 6.86
CA CYS A 112 16.03 5.49 7.57
C CYS A 112 15.36 6.71 6.94
N LEU A 113 14.82 7.63 7.76
CA LEU A 113 14.27 8.89 7.27
C LEU A 113 15.37 9.67 6.53
N SER A 114 15.17 9.92 5.24
CA SER A 114 16.12 10.66 4.40
C SER A 114 15.61 12.04 4.04
N HIS A 115 14.30 12.19 3.82
CA HIS A 115 13.67 13.49 3.53
C HIS A 115 12.35 13.62 4.29
N GLU A 116 12.24 14.66 5.11
CA GLU A 116 11.00 15.03 5.79
C GLU A 116 10.29 16.13 5.00
N LYS A 117 8.96 16.00 4.81
CA LYS A 117 8.10 17.02 4.15
C LYS A 117 8.63 17.43 2.77
N VAL A 118 8.80 16.44 1.90
CA VAL A 118 9.06 16.65 0.47
C VAL A 118 7.99 17.60 -0.08
N ARG A 119 8.42 18.64 -0.80
CA ARG A 119 7.57 19.66 -1.41
C ARG A 119 7.70 19.64 -2.92
#